data_AF-A0ABD2FU32-F1
#
_entry.id   AF-A0ABD2FU32-F1
#
_cell.length_a   1.000
_cell.length_b   1.000
_cell.length_c   1.000
_cell.angle_alpha   90.00
_cell.angle_beta   90.00
_cell.angle_gamma   90.00
#
_symmetry.space_group_name_H-M   'P 1'
#
loop_
_entity.id
_entity.type
_entity.pdbx_description
1 polymer ?
#
loop_
_entity_poly.entity_id
_entity_poly.type
_entity_poly.pdbx_seq_one_letter_code
_entity_poly.pdbx_strand_id
1 'polypeptide(L)'
;MKKKGRGTFEEKATSYDGVQLRAVKWHDNRAVHLLSTFASANPTISVQRWDKKKKETVQVTCPSVVHSYNKSMGGVDLLDSLIALYRTKIRSRKWYHKIVFHMMDFTLVNARLLYRRDCKDCGIPKKEVYSLLKFKAEVASCLCNERKVLKKRGRPSHKVDRDLVEKKRRGSASSVPSTPVRQDHTDHWPVWVEKKGRCKYPGCKGIVKVQCSKCVTYLCFTADKNCFMNFHKQ
;
A
#
# COMPACT_ATOMS: atom_id res chain seq x y z
N MET A 1 -3.13 48.65 -19.66
CA MET A 1 -2.21 47.76 -20.42
C MET A 1 -2.82 47.13 -21.67
N LYS A 2 -4.11 46.74 -21.70
CA LYS A 2 -4.75 46.19 -22.92
C LYS A 2 -4.58 47.07 -24.18
N LYS A 3 -4.60 48.41 -24.01
CA LYS A 3 -4.35 49.38 -25.08
C LYS A 3 -2.87 49.48 -25.52
N LYS A 4 -1.92 49.12 -24.66
CA LYS A 4 -0.46 49.21 -24.94
C LYS A 4 0.07 48.00 -25.74
N GLY A 5 -0.74 46.95 -25.92
CA GLY A 5 -0.37 45.77 -26.71
C GLY A 5 0.17 44.60 -25.90
N ARG A 6 0.28 43.45 -26.57
CA ARG A 6 0.79 42.17 -26.03
C ARG A 6 2.29 42.27 -25.78
N GLY A 7 2.76 41.71 -24.66
CA GLY A 7 4.16 41.77 -24.23
C GLY A 7 4.50 42.96 -23.32
N THR A 8 3.57 43.89 -23.14
CA THR A 8 3.80 45.04 -22.25
C THR A 8 3.82 44.61 -20.79
N PHE A 9 4.73 45.17 -20.00
CA PHE A 9 4.84 44.92 -18.58
C PHE A 9 5.06 46.22 -17.78
N GLU A 10 4.66 46.20 -16.51
CA GLU A 10 4.87 47.25 -15.53
C GLU A 10 5.38 46.57 -14.26
N GLU A 11 6.43 47.13 -13.65
CA GLU A 11 7.01 46.66 -12.40
C GLU A 11 6.88 47.76 -11.33
N LYS A 12 6.53 47.36 -10.11
CA LYS A 12 6.59 48.20 -8.91
C LYS A 12 7.41 47.48 -7.86
N ALA A 13 8.36 48.19 -7.26
CA ALA A 13 9.16 47.69 -6.17
C ALA A 13 8.77 48.38 -4.87
N THR A 14 8.77 47.64 -3.77
CA THR A 14 8.64 48.16 -2.41
C THR A 14 9.53 47.35 -1.48
N SER A 15 9.83 47.87 -0.29
CA SER A 15 10.51 47.12 0.76
C SER A 15 9.61 47.02 1.98
N TYR A 16 9.56 45.83 2.58
CA TYR A 16 8.84 45.56 3.82
C TYR A 16 9.69 44.64 4.68
N ASP A 17 9.92 45.02 5.95
CA ASP A 17 10.76 44.29 6.91
C ASP A 17 12.14 43.89 6.35
N GLY A 18 12.78 44.80 5.60
CA GLY A 18 14.08 44.55 4.98
C GLY A 18 14.06 43.61 3.77
N VAL A 19 12.90 43.08 3.39
CA VAL A 19 12.72 42.26 2.19
C VAL A 19 12.29 43.15 1.02
N GLN A 20 12.95 42.99 -0.13
CA GLN A 20 12.57 43.66 -1.38
C GLN A 20 11.45 42.86 -2.06
N LEU A 21 10.33 43.54 -2.34
CA LEU A 21 9.17 42.97 -3.01
C LEU A 21 8.99 43.63 -4.37
N ARG A 22 8.79 42.81 -5.40
CA ARG A 22 8.57 43.25 -6.78
C ARG A 22 7.25 42.71 -7.29
N ALA A 23 6.33 43.62 -7.60
CA ALA A 23 5.06 43.33 -8.23
C ALA A 23 5.17 43.60 -9.72
N VAL A 24 4.99 42.57 -10.54
CA VAL A 24 5.06 42.66 -12.00
C VAL A 24 3.70 42.34 -12.60
N LYS A 25 3.21 43.24 -13.45
CA LYS A 25 2.03 43.03 -14.27
C LYS A 25 2.45 42.89 -15.72
N TRP A 26 2.22 41.73 -16.32
CA TRP A 26 2.54 41.44 -17.73
C TRP A 26 1.28 41.18 -18.52
N HIS A 27 1.18 41.72 -19.73
CA HIS A 27 0.01 41.56 -20.59
C HIS A 27 0.30 40.61 -21.74
N ASP A 28 -0.15 39.35 -21.61
CA ASP A 28 -0.18 38.39 -22.72
C ASP A 28 -1.56 38.44 -23.41
N ASN A 29 -2.30 37.33 -23.47
CA ASN A 29 -3.71 37.34 -23.88
C ASN A 29 -4.60 38.02 -22.84
N ARG A 30 -4.20 37.92 -21.56
CA ARG A 30 -4.80 38.56 -20.39
C ARG A 30 -3.68 39.10 -19.50
N ALA A 31 -4.03 39.99 -18.57
CA ALA A 31 -3.06 40.48 -17.59
C ALA A 31 -2.70 39.35 -16.61
N VAL A 32 -1.41 39.12 -16.45
CA VAL A 32 -0.80 38.22 -15.46
C VAL A 32 -0.14 39.09 -14.40
N HIS A 33 -0.44 38.80 -13.15
CA HIS A 33 0.12 39.49 -11.99
C HIS A 33 1.04 38.53 -11.25
N LEU A 34 2.26 38.95 -11.00
CA LEU A 34 3.24 38.19 -10.22
C LEU A 34 3.76 39.06 -9.09
N LEU A 35 4.01 38.43 -7.95
CA LEU A 35 4.71 39.02 -6.83
C LEU A 35 5.95 38.17 -6.57
N SER A 36 7.11 38.80 -6.45
CA SER A 36 8.36 38.09 -6.18
C SER A 36 9.19 38.84 -5.14
N THR A 37 9.89 38.07 -4.31
CA THR A 37 10.89 38.55 -3.36
C THR A 37 12.31 38.53 -3.92
N PHE A 38 12.51 37.95 -5.12
CA PHE A 38 13.85 37.74 -5.69
C PHE A 38 13.94 38.14 -7.17
N ALA A 39 12.90 37.83 -7.96
CA ALA A 39 12.92 38.00 -9.40
C ALA A 39 12.35 39.36 -9.80
N SER A 40 13.01 39.97 -10.78
CA SER A 40 12.61 41.26 -11.35
C SER A 40 12.03 41.09 -12.74
N ALA A 41 11.44 42.15 -13.27
CA ALA A 41 10.99 42.14 -14.66
C ALA A 41 12.15 42.03 -15.67
N ASN A 42 13.28 42.68 -15.36
CA ASN A 42 14.48 42.69 -16.18
C ASN A 42 15.51 41.62 -15.76
N PRO A 43 16.30 41.06 -16.70
CA PRO A 43 16.26 41.30 -18.14
C PRO A 43 15.00 40.72 -18.79
N THR A 44 14.57 41.29 -19.91
CA THR A 44 13.44 40.75 -20.68
C THR A 44 13.92 39.66 -21.65
N ILE A 45 13.08 38.66 -21.88
CA ILE A 45 13.35 37.54 -22.78
C ILE A 45 12.29 37.55 -23.89
N SER A 46 12.69 37.27 -25.13
CA SER A 46 11.74 37.06 -26.22
C SER A 46 11.22 35.62 -26.21
N VAL A 47 9.90 35.45 -26.14
CA VAL A 47 9.26 34.12 -26.19
C VAL A 47 8.33 34.02 -27.40
N GLN A 48 8.39 32.88 -28.09
CA GLN A 48 7.48 32.56 -29.17
C GLN A 48 6.09 32.23 -28.63
N ARG A 49 5.07 32.91 -29.15
CA ARG A 49 3.67 32.67 -28.77
C ARG A 49 2.78 32.66 -29.99
N TRP A 50 1.86 31.70 -30.03
CA TRP A 50 0.80 31.70 -31.04
C TRP A 50 -0.14 32.89 -30.85
N ASP A 51 -0.44 33.60 -31.93
CA ASP A 51 -1.49 34.60 -32.00
C ASP A 51 -2.68 34.05 -32.79
N LYS A 52 -3.82 33.87 -32.11
CA LYS A 52 -5.04 33.34 -32.75
C LYS A 52 -5.62 34.27 -33.81
N LYS A 53 -5.41 35.59 -33.70
CA LYS A 53 -5.95 36.56 -34.67
C LYS A 53 -5.16 36.57 -35.96
N LYS A 54 -3.83 36.50 -35.84
CA LYS A 54 -2.92 36.49 -37.00
C LYS A 54 -2.65 35.08 -37.54
N LYS A 55 -3.02 34.04 -36.80
CA LYS A 55 -2.76 32.62 -37.12
C LYS A 55 -1.26 32.36 -37.38
N GLU A 56 -0.41 33.03 -36.63
CA GLU A 56 1.05 32.91 -36.74
C GLU A 56 1.70 32.92 -35.36
N THR A 57 2.96 32.48 -35.30
CA THR A 57 3.78 32.56 -34.10
C THR A 57 4.48 33.92 -34.05
N VAL A 58 4.13 34.74 -33.06
CA VAL A 58 4.72 36.06 -32.83
C VAL A 58 5.75 36.01 -31.70
N GLN A 59 6.78 36.85 -31.81
CA GLN A 59 7.73 37.08 -30.74
C GLN A 59 7.16 38.08 -29.75
N VAL A 60 7.09 37.70 -28.47
CA VAL A 60 6.53 38.54 -27.40
C VAL A 60 7.59 38.76 -26.34
N THR A 61 7.79 40.02 -25.95
CA THR A 61 8.65 40.37 -24.82
C THR A 61 8.04 39.85 -23.52
N CYS A 62 8.82 39.08 -22.78
CA CYS A 62 8.42 38.40 -21.55
C CYS A 62 9.38 38.76 -20.42
N PRO A 63 8.88 39.27 -19.28
CA PRO A 63 9.71 39.53 -18.12
C PRO A 63 10.41 38.27 -17.59
N SER A 64 11.65 38.38 -17.10
CA SER A 64 12.42 37.24 -16.56
C SER A 64 11.69 36.56 -15.39
N VAL A 65 10.99 37.31 -14.54
CA VAL A 65 10.16 36.74 -13.46
C VAL A 65 9.10 35.76 -13.97
N VAL A 66 8.48 36.02 -15.12
CA VAL A 66 7.48 35.12 -15.72
C VAL A 66 8.14 33.84 -16.21
N HIS A 67 9.32 33.96 -16.83
CA HIS A 67 10.10 32.81 -17.28
C HIS A 67 10.53 31.93 -16.09
N SER A 68 11.07 32.55 -15.04
CA SER A 68 11.51 31.87 -13.82
C SER A 68 10.35 31.17 -13.14
N TYR A 69 9.20 31.83 -13.02
CA TYR A 69 7.98 31.22 -12.51
C TYR A 69 7.60 29.99 -13.33
N ASN A 70 7.47 30.10 -14.66
CA ASN A 70 7.06 28.99 -15.50
C ASN A 70 8.06 27.82 -15.51
N LYS A 71 9.37 28.09 -15.33
CA LYS A 71 10.41 27.05 -15.24
C LYS A 71 10.25 26.18 -13.99
N SER A 72 9.85 26.79 -12.88
CA SER A 72 9.62 26.11 -11.60
C SER A 72 8.18 25.64 -11.43
N MET A 73 7.24 26.22 -12.18
CA MET A 73 5.85 25.81 -12.25
C MET A 73 5.74 24.42 -12.89
N GLY A 74 4.78 23.63 -12.45
CA GLY A 74 4.51 22.31 -13.01
C GLY A 74 5.19 21.14 -12.30
N GLY A 75 6.04 21.38 -11.29
CA GLY A 75 6.56 20.30 -10.44
C GLY A 75 5.43 19.54 -9.72
N VAL A 76 4.47 20.28 -9.16
CA VAL A 76 3.26 19.72 -8.51
C VAL A 76 2.34 19.06 -9.53
N ASP A 77 2.04 19.74 -10.65
CA ASP A 77 1.18 19.18 -11.70
C ASP A 77 1.76 17.88 -12.31
N LEU A 78 3.09 17.82 -12.46
CA LEU A 78 3.77 16.62 -12.93
C LEU A 78 3.60 15.48 -11.94
N LEU A 79 3.84 15.72 -10.65
CA LEU A 79 3.61 14.74 -9.60
C LEU A 79 2.15 14.26 -9.61
N ASP A 80 1.18 15.18 -9.66
CA ASP A 80 -0.25 14.86 -9.71
C ASP A 80 -0.61 14.04 -10.93
N SER A 81 -0.02 14.36 -12.10
CA SER A 81 -0.19 13.58 -13.32
C SER A 81 0.38 12.16 -13.19
N LEU A 82 1.54 12.00 -12.55
CA LEU A 82 2.16 10.69 -12.32
C LEU A 82 1.35 9.85 -11.34
N ILE A 83 0.79 10.47 -10.29
CA ILE A 83 -0.13 9.81 -9.37
C ILE A 83 -1.41 9.39 -10.12
N ALA A 84 -1.96 10.26 -10.97
CA ALA A 84 -3.20 10.01 -11.70
C ALA A 84 -3.10 8.81 -12.67
N LEU A 85 -1.95 8.61 -13.32
CA LEU A 85 -1.72 7.51 -14.27
C LEU A 85 -1.99 6.12 -13.67
N TYR A 86 -1.54 5.89 -12.43
CA TYR A 86 -1.66 4.58 -11.76
C TYR A 86 -2.18 4.74 -10.33
N ARG A 87 -3.24 5.53 -10.17
CA ARG A 87 -3.82 5.83 -8.85
C ARG A 87 -4.41 4.59 -8.20
N THR A 88 -4.11 4.37 -6.93
CA THR A 88 -4.69 3.31 -6.12
C THR A 88 -6.15 3.64 -5.80
N LYS A 89 -7.09 3.02 -6.53
CA LYS A 89 -8.53 3.24 -6.37
C LYS A 89 -9.14 2.20 -5.43
N ILE A 90 -9.21 2.51 -4.13
CA ILE A 90 -9.91 1.68 -3.16
C ILE A 90 -11.24 2.35 -2.77
N ARG A 91 -12.35 1.64 -2.94
CA ARG A 91 -13.67 2.13 -2.53
C ARG A 91 -13.79 1.99 -1.01
N SER A 92 -13.93 3.12 -0.32
CA SER A 92 -14.18 3.13 1.12
C SER A 92 -15.11 4.25 1.53
N ARG A 93 -15.93 4.01 2.56
CA ARG A 93 -16.78 5.03 3.21
C ARG A 93 -15.98 5.95 4.13
N LYS A 94 -14.79 5.55 4.54
CA LYS A 94 -13.90 6.29 5.44
C LYS A 94 -13.04 7.27 4.65
N TRP A 95 -13.23 8.58 4.86
CA TRP A 95 -12.54 9.63 4.09
C TRP A 95 -11.01 9.56 4.22
N TYR A 96 -10.50 9.23 5.41
CA TYR A 96 -9.07 9.17 5.70
C TYR A 96 -8.33 8.09 4.89
N HIS A 97 -9.02 7.03 4.44
CA HIS A 97 -8.40 6.05 3.54
C HIS A 97 -7.93 6.69 2.22
N LYS A 98 -8.65 7.70 1.72
CA LYS A 98 -8.23 8.42 0.50
C LYS A 98 -6.89 9.11 0.70
N ILE A 99 -6.66 9.69 1.89
CA ILE A 99 -5.38 10.33 2.24
C ILE A 99 -4.28 9.29 2.33
N VAL A 100 -4.52 8.16 3.03
CA VAL A 100 -3.52 7.10 3.18
C VAL A 100 -3.06 6.56 1.82
N PHE A 101 -3.99 6.23 0.92
CA PHE A 101 -3.63 5.73 -0.41
C PHE A 101 -3.00 6.80 -1.30
N HIS A 102 -3.42 8.06 -1.17
CA HIS A 102 -2.75 9.16 -1.85
C HIS A 102 -1.30 9.32 -1.38
N MET A 103 -1.04 9.25 -0.07
CA MET A 103 0.31 9.29 0.49
C MET A 103 1.16 8.11 0.02
N MET A 104 0.60 6.91 -0.12
CA MET A 104 1.31 5.76 -0.71
C MET A 104 1.65 5.99 -2.18
N ASP A 105 0.73 6.52 -2.98
CA ASP A 105 1.01 6.84 -4.39
C ASP A 105 2.06 7.96 -4.51
N PHE A 106 1.97 8.98 -3.66
CA PHE A 106 2.93 10.09 -3.57
C PHE A 106 4.34 9.59 -3.24
N THR A 107 4.49 8.74 -2.22
CA THR A 107 5.79 8.19 -1.84
C THR A 107 6.36 7.27 -2.93
N LEU A 108 5.54 6.44 -3.58
CA LEU A 108 5.98 5.59 -4.68
C LEU A 108 6.47 6.40 -5.88
N VAL A 109 5.79 7.49 -6.24
CA VAL A 109 6.24 8.36 -7.34
C VAL A 109 7.56 9.03 -6.98
N ASN A 110 7.72 9.56 -5.77
CA ASN A 110 8.97 10.18 -5.33
C ASN A 110 10.12 9.17 -5.25
N ALA A 111 9.88 7.97 -4.72
CA ALA A 111 10.86 6.89 -4.69
C ALA A 111 11.32 6.52 -6.11
N ARG A 112 10.40 6.51 -7.08
CA ARG A 112 10.77 6.30 -8.48
C ARG A 112 11.63 7.43 -9.04
N LEU A 113 11.34 8.69 -8.70
CA LEU A 113 12.14 9.82 -9.16
C LEU A 113 13.58 9.73 -8.64
N LEU A 114 13.75 9.31 -7.38
CA LEU A 114 15.07 9.01 -6.79
C LEU A 114 15.75 7.85 -7.52
N TYR A 115 15.07 6.71 -7.66
CA TYR A 115 15.58 5.57 -8.43
C TYR A 115 16.05 5.96 -9.84
N ARG A 116 15.30 6.81 -10.55
CA ARG A 116 15.69 7.30 -11.88
C ARG A 116 16.94 8.18 -11.86
N ARG A 117 17.15 8.94 -10.79
CA ARG A 117 18.36 9.74 -10.58
C ARG A 117 19.54 8.81 -10.33
N ASP A 118 19.40 7.86 -9.42
CA ASP A 118 20.44 6.89 -9.07
C ASP A 118 20.84 6.05 -10.28
N CYS A 119 19.87 5.58 -11.09
CA CYS A 119 20.17 4.87 -12.34
C CYS A 119 20.97 5.72 -13.32
N LYS A 120 20.70 7.03 -13.40
CA LYS A 120 21.43 7.95 -14.28
C LYS A 120 22.86 8.12 -13.80
N ASP A 121 23.05 8.27 -12.49
CA ASP A 121 24.35 8.49 -11.87
C ASP A 121 25.22 7.20 -11.95
N CYS A 122 24.59 6.02 -11.88
CA CYS A 122 25.23 4.72 -12.12
C CYS A 122 25.40 4.36 -13.61
N GLY A 123 25.02 5.22 -14.56
CA GLY A 123 25.19 4.97 -15.99
C GLY A 123 24.26 3.90 -16.59
N ILE A 124 23.16 3.55 -15.93
CA ILE A 124 22.21 2.53 -16.39
C ILE A 124 21.47 3.03 -17.65
N PRO A 125 21.40 2.24 -18.74
CA PRO A 125 20.67 2.62 -19.94
C PRO A 125 19.19 2.87 -19.67
N LYS A 126 18.61 3.91 -20.29
CA LYS A 126 17.17 4.25 -20.13
C LYS A 126 16.20 3.11 -20.43
N LYS A 127 16.60 2.16 -21.28
CA LYS A 127 15.79 0.98 -21.63
C LYS A 127 15.66 -0.02 -20.46
N GLU A 128 16.62 -0.02 -19.57
CA GLU A 128 16.67 -0.90 -18.39
C GLU A 128 16.01 -0.26 -17.17
N VAL A 129 15.92 1.08 -17.14
CA VAL A 129 15.24 1.83 -16.08
C VAL A 129 13.74 1.53 -16.09
N TYR A 130 13.21 1.14 -14.93
CA TYR A 130 11.80 0.77 -14.82
C TYR A 130 10.82 1.91 -15.16
N SER A 131 9.80 1.56 -15.95
CA SER A 131 8.60 2.38 -16.12
C SER A 131 7.86 2.55 -14.78
N LEU A 132 6.96 3.53 -14.68
CA LEU A 132 6.24 3.78 -13.42
C LEU A 132 5.41 2.56 -12.97
N LEU A 133 4.73 1.92 -13.92
CA LEU A 133 3.97 0.71 -13.65
C LEU A 133 4.87 -0.44 -13.18
N LYS A 134 5.98 -0.69 -13.89
CA LYS A 134 6.92 -1.77 -13.53
C LYS A 134 7.53 -1.52 -12.15
N PHE A 135 7.99 -0.30 -11.88
CA PHE A 135 8.52 0.08 -10.57
C PHE A 135 7.50 -0.17 -9.45
N LYS A 136 6.25 0.24 -9.62
CA LYS A 136 5.17 -0.03 -8.65
C LYS A 136 4.94 -1.53 -8.45
N ALA A 137 4.93 -2.32 -9.53
CA ALA A 137 4.72 -3.76 -9.46
C ALA A 137 5.86 -4.48 -8.72
N GLU A 138 7.12 -4.11 -8.98
CA GLU A 138 8.28 -4.67 -8.29
C GLU A 138 8.27 -4.33 -6.80
N VAL A 139 7.99 -3.07 -6.43
CA VAL A 139 7.87 -2.68 -5.01
C VAL A 139 6.75 -3.47 -4.33
N ALA A 140 5.59 -3.62 -4.98
CA ALA A 140 4.50 -4.42 -4.44
C ALA A 140 4.89 -5.90 -4.28
N SER A 141 5.56 -6.48 -5.28
CA SER A 141 6.07 -7.86 -5.24
C SER A 141 7.02 -8.07 -4.06
N CYS A 142 8.02 -7.20 -3.90
CA CYS A 142 8.97 -7.25 -2.78
C CYS A 142 8.27 -7.17 -1.43
N LEU A 143 7.34 -6.22 -1.24
CA LEU A 143 6.60 -6.07 0.01
C LEU A 143 5.63 -7.23 0.31
N CYS A 144 5.12 -7.89 -0.73
CA CYS A 144 4.27 -9.08 -0.57
C CYS A 144 5.09 -10.34 -0.28
N ASN A 145 6.29 -10.44 -0.87
CA ASN A 145 7.17 -11.60 -0.77
C ASN A 145 8.14 -11.52 0.41
N GLU A 146 8.31 -10.34 1.02
CA GLU A 146 8.90 -10.22 2.34
C GLU A 146 8.12 -11.14 3.27
N ARG A 147 8.77 -12.26 3.59
CA ARG A 147 8.26 -13.29 4.49
C ARG A 147 8.00 -12.62 5.84
N LYS A 148 6.79 -12.12 6.03
CA LYS A 148 6.18 -12.22 7.34
C LYS A 148 6.25 -13.71 7.62
N VAL A 149 7.04 -14.11 8.63
CA VAL A 149 6.66 -15.27 9.42
C VAL A 149 5.27 -14.92 9.87
N LEU A 150 4.27 -15.30 9.07
CA LEU A 150 2.88 -15.09 9.35
C LEU A 150 2.69 -15.97 10.57
N LYS A 151 2.84 -15.40 11.77
CA LYS A 151 2.30 -15.99 12.99
C LYS A 151 0.87 -16.32 12.59
N LYS A 152 0.57 -17.62 12.49
CA LYS A 152 -0.75 -18.09 12.08
C LYS A 152 -1.75 -17.27 12.89
N ARG A 153 -2.64 -16.55 12.20
CA ARG A 153 -3.62 -15.70 12.88
C ARG A 153 -4.57 -16.65 13.62
N GLY A 154 -4.53 -16.60 14.95
CA GLY A 154 -5.26 -17.51 15.84
C GLY A 154 -4.37 -18.15 16.90
N ARG A 155 -4.99 -18.74 17.92
CA ARG A 155 -4.30 -19.50 18.98
C ARG A 155 -3.53 -20.66 18.32
N PRO A 156 -2.26 -20.91 18.70
CA PRO A 156 -1.53 -22.07 18.19
C PRO A 156 -2.34 -23.35 18.38
N SER A 157 -2.67 -24.05 17.30
CA SER A 157 -3.34 -25.35 17.42
C SER A 157 -2.31 -26.39 17.85
N HIS A 158 -2.61 -27.14 18.90
CA HIS A 158 -1.78 -28.28 19.29
C HIS A 158 -1.78 -29.34 18.17
N LYS A 159 -0.70 -30.14 18.07
CA LYS A 159 -0.53 -31.14 16.98
C LYS A 159 -1.77 -32.05 16.86
N VAL A 160 -2.36 -32.46 17.99
CA VAL A 160 -3.56 -33.32 18.04
C VAL A 160 -4.77 -32.67 17.36
N ASP A 161 -5.00 -31.37 17.54
CA ASP A 161 -6.15 -30.67 16.93
C ASP A 161 -6.03 -30.60 15.40
N ARG A 162 -4.83 -30.37 14.89
CA ARG A 162 -4.56 -30.38 13.44
C ARG A 162 -4.84 -31.77 12.85
N ASP A 163 -4.33 -32.81 13.50
CA ASP A 163 -4.45 -34.17 12.98
C ASP A 163 -5.89 -34.71 13.12
N LEU A 164 -6.69 -34.21 14.08
CA LEU A 164 -8.13 -34.47 14.17
C LEU A 164 -8.92 -33.83 13.01
N VAL A 165 -8.56 -32.61 12.60
CA VAL A 165 -9.18 -31.92 11.45
C VAL A 165 -8.89 -32.65 10.14
N GLU A 166 -7.67 -33.15 9.94
CA GLU A 166 -7.34 -33.98 8.78
C GLU A 166 -8.15 -35.29 8.74
N LYS A 167 -8.41 -35.90 9.89
CA LYS A 167 -9.20 -37.13 10.01
C LYS A 167 -10.71 -36.90 9.75
N LYS A 168 -11.25 -35.71 10.05
CA LYS A 168 -12.65 -35.32 9.71
C LYS A 168 -12.91 -35.30 8.19
N ARG A 169 -11.90 -35.07 7.36
CA ARG A 169 -12.04 -35.01 5.89
C ARG A 169 -12.19 -36.38 5.21
N ARG A 170 -12.15 -37.49 5.96
CA ARG A 170 -12.14 -38.87 5.42
C ARG A 170 -13.44 -39.66 5.63
N GLY A 171 -14.57 -39.00 5.93
CA GLY A 171 -15.90 -39.62 6.03
C GLY A 171 -16.72 -39.15 7.23
N SER A 172 -17.85 -39.81 7.51
CA SER A 172 -18.74 -39.51 8.65
C SER A 172 -18.00 -39.65 9.98
N ALA A 173 -17.45 -38.55 10.46
CA ALA A 173 -16.74 -38.48 11.72
C ALA A 173 -17.72 -38.02 12.80
N SER A 174 -18.04 -38.91 13.74
CA SER A 174 -18.69 -38.54 15.01
C SER A 174 -18.04 -37.29 15.59
N SER A 175 -18.85 -36.37 16.13
CA SER A 175 -18.40 -35.10 16.68
C SER A 175 -17.31 -35.33 17.74
N VAL A 176 -16.16 -34.71 17.52
CA VAL A 176 -15.10 -34.62 18.54
C VAL A 176 -15.36 -33.33 19.32
N PRO A 177 -15.39 -33.36 20.66
CA PRO A 177 -15.60 -32.16 21.48
C PRO A 177 -14.50 -31.13 21.27
N SER A 178 -14.82 -29.87 21.59
CA SER A 178 -13.89 -28.75 21.41
C SER A 178 -12.67 -28.86 22.35
N THR A 179 -11.54 -28.27 21.95
CA THR A 179 -10.28 -28.29 22.71
C THR A 179 -10.45 -27.87 24.19
N PRO A 180 -11.20 -26.81 24.53
CA PRO A 180 -11.41 -26.43 25.93
C PRO A 180 -12.07 -27.53 26.76
N VAL A 181 -13.06 -28.25 26.21
CA VAL A 181 -13.74 -29.36 26.91
C VAL A 181 -12.83 -30.58 27.00
N ARG A 182 -12.02 -30.84 25.97
CA ARG A 182 -11.10 -31.97 25.93
C ARG A 182 -9.96 -31.84 26.96
N GLN A 183 -9.52 -30.62 27.25
CA GLN A 183 -8.33 -30.33 28.07
C GLN A 183 -8.66 -29.67 29.41
N ASP A 184 -9.92 -29.61 29.83
CA ASP A 184 -10.31 -28.96 31.09
C ASP A 184 -9.92 -29.76 32.34
N HIS A 185 -9.21 -30.88 32.19
CA HIS A 185 -8.69 -31.74 33.27
C HIS A 185 -9.74 -32.18 34.30
N THR A 186 -11.03 -32.09 33.98
CA THR A 186 -12.15 -32.35 34.90
C THR A 186 -13.06 -33.43 34.32
N ASP A 187 -13.34 -34.48 35.11
CA ASP A 187 -14.34 -35.51 34.82
C ASP A 187 -14.18 -36.33 33.51
N HIS A 188 -12.94 -36.51 33.04
CA HIS A 188 -12.64 -37.42 31.93
C HIS A 188 -12.28 -38.81 32.44
N TRP A 189 -13.27 -39.69 32.59
CA TRP A 189 -13.07 -41.06 33.08
C TRP A 189 -13.19 -42.09 31.95
N PRO A 190 -12.28 -43.08 31.87
CA PRO A 190 -12.44 -44.19 30.93
C PRO A 190 -13.56 -45.11 31.42
N VAL A 191 -14.62 -45.23 30.63
CA VAL A 191 -15.76 -46.11 30.90
C VAL A 191 -15.87 -47.20 29.84
N TRP A 192 -16.20 -48.41 30.26
CA TRP A 192 -16.47 -49.52 29.36
C TRP A 192 -17.89 -49.46 28.83
N VAL A 193 -18.04 -49.62 27.53
CA VAL A 193 -19.33 -49.61 26.82
C VAL A 193 -19.51 -50.89 26.01
N GLU A 194 -20.76 -51.29 25.78
CA GLU A 194 -21.06 -52.54 25.07
C GLU A 194 -20.59 -52.50 23.61
N LYS A 195 -20.81 -51.37 22.94
CA LYS A 195 -20.47 -51.13 21.53
C LYS A 195 -18.97 -50.89 21.35
N LYS A 196 -18.39 -51.48 20.30
CA LYS A 196 -17.01 -51.23 19.90
C LYS A 196 -16.95 -50.00 18.99
N GLY A 197 -15.94 -49.16 19.19
CA GLY A 197 -15.67 -48.00 18.35
C GLY A 197 -14.19 -47.88 17.96
N ARG A 198 -13.91 -47.22 16.84
CA ARG A 198 -12.53 -46.94 16.42
C ARG A 198 -11.94 -45.81 17.26
N CYS A 199 -10.71 -46.01 17.74
CA CYS A 199 -9.96 -45.01 18.50
C CYS A 199 -9.84 -43.69 17.71
N LYS A 200 -10.19 -42.59 18.37
CA LYS A 200 -10.19 -41.26 17.74
C LYS A 200 -8.83 -40.57 17.80
N TYR A 201 -7.91 -40.99 18.67
CA TYR A 201 -6.57 -40.45 18.73
C TYR A 201 -5.87 -40.50 17.34
N PRO A 202 -5.22 -39.41 16.90
CA PRO A 202 -4.51 -39.37 15.62
C PRO A 202 -3.50 -40.50 15.46
N GLY A 203 -3.39 -41.06 14.26
CA GLY A 203 -2.47 -42.19 13.96
C GLY A 203 -2.91 -43.56 14.51
N CYS A 204 -3.83 -43.62 15.47
CA CYS A 204 -4.30 -44.90 16.02
C CYS A 204 -5.40 -45.54 15.15
N LYS A 205 -5.23 -46.84 14.86
CA LYS A 205 -6.19 -47.68 14.12
C LYS A 205 -6.95 -48.69 15.00
N GLY A 206 -6.72 -48.65 16.33
CA GLY A 206 -7.31 -49.60 17.27
C GLY A 206 -8.83 -49.50 17.35
N ILE A 207 -9.48 -50.63 17.67
CA ILE A 207 -10.91 -50.72 17.97
C ILE A 207 -11.03 -51.04 19.45
N VAL A 208 -11.85 -50.28 20.18
CA VAL A 208 -11.92 -50.32 21.65
C VAL A 208 -13.37 -50.28 22.13
N LYS A 209 -13.60 -50.81 23.33
CA LYS A 209 -14.86 -50.69 24.09
C LYS A 209 -14.76 -49.63 25.19
N VAL A 210 -13.71 -48.82 25.19
CA VAL A 210 -13.48 -47.77 26.19
C VAL A 210 -13.81 -46.41 25.57
N GLN A 211 -14.61 -45.64 26.29
CA GLN A 211 -15.05 -44.30 25.92
C GLN A 211 -14.76 -43.33 27.07
N CYS A 212 -14.54 -42.06 26.77
CA CYS A 212 -14.54 -41.02 27.80
C CYS A 212 -15.98 -40.68 28.22
N SER A 213 -16.25 -40.69 29.53
CA SER A 213 -17.55 -40.34 30.13
C SER A 213 -18.05 -38.96 29.70
N LYS A 214 -17.16 -37.98 29.60
CA LYS A 214 -17.48 -36.59 29.26
C LYS A 214 -17.42 -36.30 27.76
N CYS A 215 -16.35 -36.77 27.09
CA CYS A 215 -16.13 -36.50 25.67
C CYS A 215 -16.92 -37.43 24.74
N VAL A 216 -17.52 -38.50 25.25
CA VAL A 216 -18.26 -39.51 24.47
C VAL A 216 -17.42 -40.00 23.28
N THR A 217 -16.12 -40.16 23.50
CA THR A 217 -15.13 -40.45 22.45
C THR A 217 -14.37 -41.74 22.74
N TYR A 218 -14.31 -42.65 21.77
CA TYR A 218 -13.60 -43.94 21.90
C TYR A 218 -12.07 -43.75 21.84
N LEU A 219 -11.36 -44.20 22.87
CA LEU A 219 -9.91 -44.03 23.02
C LEU A 219 -9.26 -45.29 23.60
N CYS A 220 -8.07 -45.65 23.12
CA CYS A 220 -7.31 -46.76 23.69
C CYS A 220 -6.84 -46.43 25.11
N PHE A 221 -7.09 -47.37 26.01
CA PHE A 221 -6.59 -47.37 27.37
C PHE A 221 -6.17 -48.80 27.71
N THR A 222 -4.99 -49.18 27.23
CA THR A 222 -4.36 -50.49 27.46
C THR A 222 -2.89 -50.27 27.86
N ALA A 223 -2.23 -51.30 28.39
CA ALA A 223 -0.82 -51.23 28.78
C ALA A 223 0.08 -50.66 27.65
N ASP A 224 -0.14 -51.10 26.41
CA ASP A 224 0.67 -50.69 25.26
C ASP A 224 0.23 -49.36 24.62
N LYS A 225 -0.99 -48.87 24.90
CA LYS A 225 -1.60 -47.74 24.17
C LYS A 225 -2.39 -46.84 25.11
N ASN A 226 -1.76 -45.75 25.52
CA ASN A 226 -2.36 -44.73 26.39
C ASN A 226 -2.95 -43.54 25.62
N CYS A 227 -3.76 -43.82 24.59
CA CYS A 227 -4.40 -42.79 23.76
C CYS A 227 -5.36 -41.92 24.56
N PHE A 228 -6.01 -42.47 25.59
CA PHE A 228 -6.92 -41.74 26.47
C PHE A 228 -6.21 -40.58 27.15
N MET A 229 -5.08 -40.83 27.79
CA MET A 229 -4.32 -39.80 28.49
C MET A 229 -3.77 -38.74 27.53
N ASN A 230 -3.19 -39.18 26.41
CA ASN A 230 -2.60 -38.27 25.41
C ASN A 230 -3.66 -37.38 24.74
N PHE A 231 -4.90 -37.86 24.64
CA PHE A 231 -6.00 -37.09 24.08
C PHE A 231 -6.50 -35.98 25.01
N HIS A 232 -6.32 -36.06 26.33
CA HIS A 232 -6.82 -35.03 27.26
C HIS A 232 -5.70 -34.16 27.86
N LYS A 233 -4.42 -34.57 27.79
CA LYS A 233 -3.27 -33.82 28.35
C LYS A 233 -2.68 -32.73 27.44
N GLN A 234 -2.84 -32.84 26.12
CA GLN A 234 -2.21 -31.95 25.14
C GLN A 234 -3.17 -30.93 24.61
#